data_AF-A0A382Q0Y8-F1
#
_entry.id   AF-A0A382Q0Y8-F1
#
_cell.length_a   1.000
_cell.length_b   1.000
_cell.length_c   1.000
_cell.angle_alpha   90.00
_cell.angle_beta   90.00
_cell.angle_gamma   90.00
#
_symmetry.space_group_name_H-M   'P 1'
#
loop_
_entity.id
_entity.type
_entity.pdbx_description
1 polymer ?
#
loop_
_entity_poly.entity_id
_entity_poly.type
_entity_poly.pdbx_seq_one_letter_code
_entity_poly.pdbx_strand_id
1 'polypeptide(L)' 'MFRLAIEKSLNHMINTNSIDTERLDNSLIGISVHDIDLKLFFMFANSRVFVIENNAQ' A
#
# COMPACT_ATOMS: atom_id res chain seq x y z
N MET A 1 13.65 -0.32 4.03
CA MET A 1 13.13 0.52 5.15
C MET A 1 11.93 1.37 4.71
N PHE A 2 11.99 2.04 3.56
CA PHE A 2 10.93 2.91 3.03
C PHE A 2 9.57 2.23 2.88
N ARG A 3 9.49 1.07 2.20
CA ARG A 3 8.29 0.22 2.11
C ARG A 3 7.58 -0.01 3.45
N LEU A 4 8.32 -0.45 4.47
CA LEU A 4 7.77 -0.79 5.78
C LEU A 4 7.19 0.45 6.48
N ALA A 5 7.83 1.61 6.31
CA ALA A 5 7.33 2.87 6.85
C ALA A 5 5.99 3.25 6.19
N ILE A 6 5.89 3.13 4.86
CA ILE A 6 4.63 3.38 4.13
C ILE A 6 3.55 2.40 4.58
N GLU A 7 3.85 1.10 4.61
CA GLU A 7 2.89 0.08 5.02
C GLU A 7 2.34 0.34 6.43
N LYS A 8 3.22 0.60 7.40
CA LYS A 8 2.81 0.90 8.77
C LYS A 8 2.01 2.19 8.87
N SER A 9 2.41 3.23 8.15
CA SER A 9 1.71 4.52 8.16
C SER A 9 0.30 4.40 7.58
N LEU A 10 0.15 3.70 6.46
CA LEU A 10 -1.16 3.49 5.83
C LEU A 10 -2.07 2.63 6.70
N ASN A 11 -1.57 1.51 7.23
CA ASN A 11 -2.37 0.70 8.15
C ASN A 11 -2.75 1.47 9.42
N HIS A 12 -1.85 2.30 9.95
CA HIS A 12 -2.18 3.17 11.09
C HIS A 12 -3.27 4.18 10.73
N MET A 13 -3.18 4.83 9.57
CA MET A 13 -4.20 5.76 9.08
C MET A 13 -5.57 5.09 8.89
N ILE A 14 -5.60 3.90 8.28
CA ILE A 14 -6.83 3.11 8.08
C ILE A 14 -7.47 2.79 9.42
N ASN A 15 -6.69 2.25 10.36
CA ASN A 15 -7.19 1.84 11.67
C ASN A 15 -7.65 3.03 12.52
N THR A 16 -6.84 4.10 12.60
CA THR A 16 -7.13 5.28 13.43
C THR A 16 -8.39 6.02 12.97
N ASN A 17 -8.65 6.03 11.67
CA ASN A 17 -9.80 6.75 11.09
C ASN A 17 -10.97 5.81 10.72
N SER A 18 -10.88 4.53 11.04
CA SER A 18 -11.88 3.51 10.68
C SER A 18 -12.26 3.58 9.19
N ILE A 19 -11.26 3.70 8.32
CA ILE A 19 -11.47 3.77 6.86
C ILE A 19 -11.98 2.40 6.40
N ASP A 20 -13.14 2.40 5.75
CA ASP A 20 -13.67 1.21 5.11
C ASP A 20 -12.87 0.89 3.84
N THR A 21 -12.28 -0.31 3.82
CA THR A 21 -11.51 -0.83 2.68
C THR A 21 -12.14 -2.09 2.08
N GLU A 22 -13.37 -2.47 2.46
CA GLU A 22 -14.02 -3.70 1.97
C GLU A 22 -14.08 -3.74 0.44
N ARG A 23 -14.37 -2.60 -0.19
CA ARG A 23 -14.42 -2.48 -1.67
C ARG A 23 -13.07 -2.71 -2.36
N LEU A 24 -11.98 -2.64 -1.61
CA LEU A 24 -10.63 -2.85 -2.10
C LEU A 24 -10.11 -4.25 -1.73
N ASP A 25 -10.85 -5.05 -0.97
CA ASP A 25 -10.38 -6.38 -0.56
C ASP A 25 -10.02 -7.26 -1.77
N ASN A 26 -8.91 -7.97 -1.67
CA ASN A 26 -8.26 -8.75 -2.74
C ASN A 26 -7.86 -7.94 -3.99
N SER A 27 -7.87 -6.61 -3.92
CA SER A 27 -7.41 -5.74 -5.01
C SER A 27 -5.91 -5.46 -4.91
N LEU A 28 -5.25 -5.50 -6.07
CA LEU A 28 -3.87 -5.07 -6.24
C LEU A 28 -3.83 -3.74 -6.99
N ILE A 29 -3.36 -2.69 -6.33
CA ILE A 29 -3.27 -1.34 -6.90
C ILE A 29 -1.79 -1.01 -7.11
N GLY A 30 -1.40 -0.68 -8.34
CA GLY A 30 -0.05 -0.22 -8.66
C GLY A 30 0.02 1.30 -8.79
N ILE A 31 1.01 1.92 -8.14
CA ILE A 31 1.36 3.33 -8.32
C ILE A 31 2.78 3.40 -8.88
N SER A 32 2.93 4.10 -9.99
CA SER A 32 4.23 4.42 -10.59
C SER A 32 4.38 5.94 -10.64
N VAL A 33 5.41 6.46 -9.99
CA VAL A 33 5.75 7.89 -10.00
C VAL A 33 7.06 8.04 -10.75
N HIS A 34 6.97 8.56 -11.98
CA HIS A 34 8.10 8.64 -12.90
C HIS A 34 9.20 9.60 -12.43
N ASP A 35 8.85 10.68 -11.74
CA ASP A 35 9.80 11.72 -11.32
C ASP A 35 10.79 11.25 -10.24
N ILE A 36 10.45 10.19 -9.51
CA ILE A 36 11.26 9.65 -8.41
C ILE A 36 11.58 8.17 -8.57
N ASP A 37 11.39 7.64 -9.79
CA ASP A 37 11.59 6.23 -10.15
C ASP A 37 10.97 5.26 -9.12
N LEU A 38 9.75 5.59 -8.67
CA LEU A 38 9.08 4.85 -7.60
C LEU A 38 7.98 3.98 -8.20
N LYS A 39 8.07 2.67 -8.02
CA LYS A 39 7.03 1.71 -8.38
C LYS A 39 6.60 0.87 -7.18
N LEU A 40 5.42 1.16 -6.65
CA LEU A 40 4.84 0.48 -5.50
C LEU A 40 3.55 -0.22 -5.88
N PHE A 41 3.34 -1.38 -5.30
CA PHE A 41 2.08 -2.11 -5.38
C PHE A 41 1.47 -2.19 -3.98
N PHE A 42 0.15 -2.10 -3.91
CA PHE A 42 -0.63 -2.15 -2.68
C PHE A 42 -1.64 -3.29 -2.80
N MET A 43 -1.48 -4.30 -1.97
CA MET A 43 -2.44 -5.40 -1.86
C MET A 43 -3.32 -5.14 -0.64
N PHE A 44 -4.62 -5.08 -0.85
CA PHE A 44 -5.58 -4.96 0.24
C PHE A 44 -6.12 -6.35 0.58
N ALA A 45 -6.00 -6.73 1.85
CA ALA A 45 -6.55 -7.99 2.35
C ALA A 45 -6.87 -7.86 3.84
N ASN A 46 -8.04 -8.35 4.26
CA ASN A 46 -8.45 -8.39 5.67
C ASN A 46 -8.40 -7.01 6.35
N SER A 47 -8.91 -5.98 5.67
CA SER A 47 -8.88 -4.58 6.14
C SER A 47 -7.49 -4.01 6.40
N ARG A 48 -6.46 -4.60 5.76
CA ARG A 48 -5.07 -4.17 5.84
C ARG A 48 -4.52 -3.94 4.45
N VAL A 49 -3.53 -3.07 4.38
CA VAL A 49 -2.77 -2.85 3.15
C VAL A 49 -1.37 -3.41 3.31
N PHE A 50 -0.91 -4.16 2.32
CA PHE A 50 0.45 -4.64 2.20
C PHE A 50 1.10 -3.89 1.05
N VAL A 51 2.23 -3.25 1.32
CA VAL A 51 3.00 -2.59 0.26
C VAL A 51 3.93 -3.63 -0.32
N ILE A 52 4.13 -3.66 -1.63
CA ILE A 52 5.06 -4.54 -2.33
C ILE A 52 5.92 -3.63 -3.21
N GLU A 53 7.23 -3.61 -2.96
CA GLU A 53 8.18 -2.96 -3.86
C GLU A 53 8.43 -3.88 -5.04
N ASN A 54 8.29 -3.36 -6.26
CA ASN A 54 8.82 -4.03 -7.42
C ASN A 54 10.20 -3.45 -7.69
N ASN A 55 11.21 -4.04 -7.05
CA ASN A 55 12.60 -3.85 -7.47
C ASN A 55 12.74 -4.60 -8.80
N ALA A 56 12.33 -3.95 -9.89
CA ALA A 56 12.83 -4.32 -11.20
C ALA A 56 14.35 -4.12 -11.13
N GLN A 57 15.09 -5.23 -11.07
CA GLN A 57 16.53 -5.22 -11.33
C GLN A 57 16.80 -4.71 -12.74
#